data_AF-A0A8H5JAU4-F1
#
_entry.id   AF-A0A8H5JAU4-F1
#
_cell.length_a   1.000
_cell.length_b   1.000
_cell.length_c   1.000
_cell.angle_alpha   90.00
_cell.angle_beta   90.00
_cell.angle_gamma   90.00
#
_symmetry.space_group_name_H-M   'P 1'
#
loop_
_entity.id
_entity.type
_entity.pdbx_description
1 polymer ?
#
loop_
_entity_poly.entity_id
_entity_poly.type
_entity_poly.pdbx_seq_one_letter_code
_entity_poly.pdbx_strand_id
1 'polypeptide(L)'
;MEYVTDDRVLKVLSEFKVHKITLVEWETPLLRRLGYPLASKANILFLIPDEQIRAARHIVEANGLQGNDRPPSYMAEHAGEGFRYVFGESSHKFILVPISWTGIQQKELVPVDSATLPCPLWTVPMPALCAAYLRILIRADIPTLVRAMANADLSGIIAYSLFDMSYEGDYMPTPEDLEHLDAAEKERMAEKDALEMENALSSIKQWQFTEETEWARDIMLQLTF
;
A
#
# COMPACT_ATOMS: atom_id res chain seq x y z
N MET A 1 11.14 2.47 -7.48
CA MET A 1 11.09 1.10 -8.04
C MET A 1 12.38 0.84 -8.81
N GLU A 2 13.47 0.47 -8.12
CA GLU A 2 14.84 0.54 -8.69
C GLU A 2 15.41 -0.76 -9.28
N TYR A 3 14.71 -1.89 -9.30
CA TYR A 3 15.34 -3.16 -9.72
C TYR A 3 14.40 -4.15 -10.43
N VAL A 4 13.66 -3.69 -11.45
CA VAL A 4 13.05 -4.64 -12.39
C VAL A 4 14.05 -4.90 -13.50
N THR A 5 14.74 -6.03 -13.45
CA THR A 5 15.75 -6.45 -14.44
C THR A 5 15.32 -7.64 -15.29
N ASP A 6 14.13 -8.21 -15.05
CA ASP A 6 13.61 -9.30 -15.88
C ASP A 6 13.14 -8.74 -17.23
N ASP A 7 13.76 -9.20 -18.31
CA ASP A 7 13.50 -8.75 -19.68
C ASP A 7 12.03 -8.89 -20.10
N ARG A 8 11.32 -9.91 -19.60
CA ARG A 8 9.90 -10.10 -19.92
C ARG A 8 9.05 -9.03 -19.26
N VAL A 9 9.36 -8.67 -18.02
CA VAL A 9 8.66 -7.59 -17.32
C VAL A 9 8.94 -6.26 -18.01
N LEU A 10 10.20 -5.98 -18.36
CA LEU A 10 10.57 -4.76 -19.10
C LEU A 10 9.84 -4.66 -20.44
N LYS A 11 9.71 -5.78 -21.15
CA LYS A 11 8.94 -5.86 -22.39
C LYS A 11 7.45 -5.60 -22.16
N VAL A 12 6.85 -6.22 -21.14
CA VAL A 12 5.45 -5.95 -20.75
C VAL A 12 5.22 -4.48 -20.45
N LEU A 13 6.09 -3.85 -19.65
CA LEU A 13 5.96 -2.42 -19.32
C LEU A 13 6.15 -1.53 -20.56
N SER A 14 7.01 -1.93 -21.50
CA SER A 14 7.16 -1.23 -22.78
C SER A 14 5.91 -1.34 -23.65
N GLU A 15 5.31 -2.52 -23.74
CA GLU A 15 4.03 -2.72 -24.45
C GLU A 15 2.88 -1.96 -23.76
N PHE A 16 2.84 -1.91 -22.43
CA PHE A 16 1.89 -1.06 -21.70
C PHE A 16 2.00 0.41 -22.10
N LYS A 17 3.21 0.93 -22.28
CA LYS A 17 3.42 2.29 -22.80
C LYS A 17 2.82 2.44 -24.20
N VAL A 18 3.12 1.52 -25.11
CA VAL A 18 2.64 1.53 -26.52
C VAL A 18 1.11 1.52 -26.56
N HIS A 19 0.50 0.66 -25.75
CA HIS A 19 -0.95 0.50 -25.65
C HIS A 19 -1.63 1.50 -24.71
N LYS A 20 -0.89 2.45 -24.14
CA LYS A 20 -1.38 3.47 -23.20
C LYS A 20 -2.13 2.88 -22.00
N ILE A 21 -1.65 1.74 -21.50
CA ILE A 21 -2.14 1.16 -20.25
C ILE A 21 -1.68 2.04 -19.09
N THR A 22 -2.64 2.52 -18.31
CA THR A 22 -2.38 3.28 -17.09
C THR A 22 -1.98 2.32 -15.98
N LEU A 23 -0.83 2.57 -15.35
CA LEU A 23 -0.37 1.85 -14.18
C LEU A 23 -0.44 2.74 -12.96
N VAL A 24 -1.13 2.29 -11.91
CA VAL A 24 -1.09 2.92 -10.59
C VAL A 24 -0.36 1.98 -9.65
N GLU A 25 0.66 2.47 -8.94
CA GLU A 25 1.34 1.66 -7.93
C GLU A 25 0.36 1.23 -6.83
N TRP A 26 0.47 -0.02 -6.40
CA TRP A 26 -0.35 -0.57 -5.31
C TRP A 26 0.48 -1.42 -4.38
N GLU A 27 0.13 -1.49 -3.09
CA GLU A 27 0.79 -2.37 -2.12
C GLU A 27 2.31 -2.13 -2.11
N THR A 28 3.10 -3.18 -2.30
CA THR A 28 4.56 -3.15 -2.23
C THR A 28 5.23 -1.92 -2.88
N PRO A 29 5.04 -1.62 -4.18
CA PRO A 29 5.63 -0.41 -4.80
C PRO A 29 5.12 0.92 -4.22
N LEU A 30 3.83 1.01 -3.88
CA LEU A 30 3.23 2.21 -3.30
C LEU A 30 3.73 2.46 -1.88
N LEU A 31 3.69 1.43 -1.04
CA LEU A 31 4.17 1.46 0.34
C LEU A 31 5.64 1.89 0.40
N ARG A 32 6.49 1.36 -0.51
CA ARG A 32 7.87 1.81 -0.64
C ARG A 32 7.99 3.29 -0.98
N ARG A 33 7.16 3.80 -1.90
CA ARG A 33 7.17 5.23 -2.25
C ARG A 33 6.79 6.09 -1.06
N LEU A 34 5.84 5.63 -0.26
CA LEU A 34 5.38 6.31 0.95
C LEU A 34 6.33 6.11 2.16
N GLY A 35 7.49 5.46 1.96
CA GLY A 35 8.50 5.29 3.00
C GLY A 35 8.25 4.14 3.99
N TYR A 36 7.30 3.26 3.71
CA TYR A 36 6.98 2.13 4.60
C TYR A 36 8.12 1.09 4.62
N PRO A 37 8.74 0.83 5.78
CA PRO A 37 10.00 0.08 5.85
C PRO A 37 9.83 -1.43 5.61
N LEU A 38 8.66 -2.00 5.92
CA LEU A 38 8.40 -3.45 5.77
C LEU A 38 8.01 -3.87 4.34
N ALA A 39 7.90 -2.94 3.40
CA ALA A 39 7.51 -3.28 2.04
C ALA A 39 8.59 -4.12 1.33
N SER A 40 8.23 -5.34 0.93
CA SER A 40 9.12 -6.27 0.21
C SER A 40 9.75 -5.61 -1.02
N LYS A 41 11.02 -5.92 -1.35
CA LYS A 41 11.70 -5.21 -2.44
C LYS A 41 11.34 -5.71 -3.84
N ALA A 42 10.74 -6.90 -3.97
CA ALA A 42 10.84 -7.65 -5.21
C ALA A 42 9.51 -7.89 -5.97
N ASN A 43 8.38 -7.88 -5.27
CA ASN A 43 7.07 -8.08 -5.93
C ASN A 43 6.52 -6.74 -6.41
N ILE A 44 5.80 -6.77 -7.54
CA ILE A 44 5.22 -5.60 -8.17
C ILE A 44 3.72 -5.81 -8.39
N LEU A 45 2.94 -4.83 -7.92
CA LEU A 45 1.50 -4.82 -7.98
C LEU A 45 1.06 -3.47 -8.54
N PHE A 46 0.14 -3.52 -9.50
CA PHE A 46 -0.42 -2.33 -10.12
C PHE A 46 -1.94 -2.38 -10.10
N LEU A 47 -2.58 -1.26 -9.78
CA LEU A 47 -3.97 -1.04 -10.17
C LEU A 47 -4.01 -0.61 -11.62
N ILE A 48 -4.98 -1.16 -12.34
CA ILE A 48 -5.25 -0.90 -13.74
C ILE A 48 -6.70 -0.43 -13.85
N PRO A 49 -7.00 0.60 -14.66
CA PRO A 49 -8.39 0.94 -14.96
C PRO A 49 -9.17 -0.29 -15.46
N ASP A 50 -10.38 -0.44 -14.96
CA ASP A 50 -11.23 -1.61 -15.19
C ASP A 50 -11.42 -1.94 -16.67
N GLU A 51 -11.56 -0.92 -17.52
CA GLU A 51 -11.71 -1.06 -18.95
C GLU A 51 -10.42 -1.55 -19.65
N GLN A 52 -9.26 -1.37 -19.01
CA GLN A 52 -7.96 -1.74 -19.54
C GLN A 52 -7.45 -3.09 -19.02
N ILE A 53 -8.01 -3.63 -17.93
CA ILE A 53 -7.49 -4.83 -17.25
C ILE A 53 -7.39 -6.05 -18.17
N ARG A 54 -8.36 -6.23 -19.08
CA ARG A 54 -8.35 -7.35 -20.04
C ARG A 54 -7.25 -7.21 -21.08
N ALA A 55 -7.04 -6.00 -21.59
CA ALA A 55 -5.96 -5.71 -22.54
C ALA A 55 -4.58 -5.88 -21.87
N ALA A 56 -4.44 -5.37 -20.64
CA ALA A 56 -3.22 -5.50 -19.85
C ALA A 56 -2.87 -6.98 -19.61
N ARG A 57 -3.85 -7.80 -19.24
CA ARG A 57 -3.71 -9.26 -19.12
C ARG A 57 -3.20 -9.89 -20.42
N HIS A 58 -3.81 -9.55 -21.57
CA HIS A 58 -3.44 -10.15 -22.84
C HIS A 58 -2.00 -9.82 -23.23
N ILE A 59 -1.56 -8.58 -23.00
CA ILE A 59 -0.17 -8.15 -23.21
C ILE A 59 0.79 -8.95 -22.34
N VAL A 60 0.45 -9.16 -21.06
CA VAL A 60 1.28 -9.92 -20.12
C VAL A 60 1.45 -11.37 -20.57
N GLU A 61 0.35 -12.03 -20.91
CA GLU A 61 0.34 -13.42 -21.39
C GLU A 61 1.09 -13.56 -22.73
N ALA A 62 0.89 -12.63 -23.67
CA ALA A 62 1.59 -12.61 -24.96
C ALA A 62 3.11 -12.43 -24.83
N ASN A 63 3.57 -11.84 -23.73
CA ASN A 63 4.99 -11.67 -23.43
C ASN A 63 5.58 -12.78 -22.53
N GLY A 64 4.84 -13.87 -22.32
CA GLY A 64 5.37 -15.10 -21.73
C GLY A 64 5.51 -15.07 -20.21
N LEU A 65 4.87 -14.11 -19.51
CA LEU A 65 4.68 -14.20 -18.07
C LEU A 65 3.62 -15.25 -17.77
N GLN A 66 4.00 -16.25 -16.96
CA GLN A 66 3.15 -17.40 -16.65
C GLN A 66 2.30 -17.13 -15.41
N GLY A 67 1.13 -17.76 -15.35
CA GLY A 67 0.26 -17.73 -14.19
C GLY A 67 0.96 -18.22 -12.93
N ASN A 68 0.56 -17.67 -11.79
CA ASN A 68 1.10 -18.07 -10.50
C ASN A 68 0.22 -19.14 -9.81
N ASP A 69 0.71 -20.38 -9.75
CA ASP A 69 0.06 -21.48 -9.02
C ASP A 69 0.37 -21.50 -7.52
N ARG A 70 1.21 -20.57 -7.03
CA ARG A 70 1.54 -20.48 -5.61
C ARG A 70 0.36 -19.94 -4.79
N PRO A 71 0.34 -20.25 -3.48
CA PRO A 71 -0.65 -19.68 -2.57
C PRO A 71 -0.71 -18.15 -2.67
N PRO A 72 -1.92 -17.55 -2.56
CA PRO A 72 -2.09 -16.12 -2.36
C PRO A 72 -1.22 -15.60 -1.21
N SER A 73 -0.69 -14.39 -1.36
CA SER A 73 0.10 -13.70 -0.33
C SER A 73 -0.29 -12.23 -0.17
N TYR A 74 -0.98 -11.66 -1.17
CA TYR A 74 -1.49 -10.30 -1.14
C TYR A 74 -3.00 -10.27 -0.98
N MET A 75 -3.50 -9.20 -0.37
CA MET A 75 -4.92 -8.98 -0.10
C MET A 75 -5.79 -9.16 -1.36
N ALA A 76 -5.36 -8.60 -2.49
CA ALA A 76 -6.05 -8.73 -3.78
C ALA A 76 -6.15 -10.20 -4.24
N GLU A 77 -5.09 -10.99 -4.04
CA GLU A 77 -5.08 -12.41 -4.41
C GLU A 77 -6.10 -13.20 -3.55
N HIS A 78 -6.19 -12.89 -2.26
CA HIS A 78 -7.16 -13.53 -1.35
C HIS A 78 -8.60 -13.11 -1.62
N ALA A 79 -8.81 -11.90 -2.13
CA ALA A 79 -10.11 -11.43 -2.60
C ALA A 79 -10.54 -12.10 -3.93
N GLY A 80 -9.65 -12.84 -4.59
CA GLY A 80 -9.90 -13.39 -5.93
C GLY A 80 -9.88 -12.31 -7.01
N GLU A 81 -9.23 -11.18 -6.73
CA GLU A 81 -9.25 -9.99 -7.56
C GLU A 81 -7.97 -9.88 -8.36
N GLY A 82 -8.12 -9.61 -9.67
CA GLY A 82 -7.00 -9.40 -10.57
C GLY A 82 -6.33 -10.65 -11.15
N PHE A 83 -5.17 -10.45 -11.76
CA PHE A 83 -4.40 -11.45 -12.49
C PHE A 83 -2.99 -11.55 -11.91
N ARG A 84 -2.50 -12.79 -11.79
CA ARG A 84 -1.30 -13.13 -11.01
C ARG A 84 -0.30 -13.84 -11.89
N TYR A 85 0.92 -13.34 -11.90
CA TYR A 85 2.01 -13.87 -12.69
C TYR A 85 3.29 -13.97 -11.87
N VAL A 86 4.24 -14.76 -12.36
CA VAL A 86 5.59 -14.86 -11.78
C VAL A 86 6.67 -14.46 -12.77
N PHE A 87 7.74 -13.86 -12.26
CA PHE A 87 8.92 -13.47 -13.03
C PHE A 87 10.22 -13.68 -12.23
N GLY A 88 11.34 -13.66 -12.93
CA GLY A 88 12.67 -13.94 -12.38
C GLY A 88 12.86 -15.39 -11.88
N GLU A 89 14.10 -15.75 -11.59
CA GLU A 89 14.44 -17.06 -11.01
C GLU A 89 13.87 -17.22 -9.61
N SER A 90 13.80 -16.13 -8.84
CA SER A 90 13.21 -16.10 -7.50
C SER A 90 11.68 -16.15 -7.48
N SER A 91 11.03 -16.22 -8.65
CA SER A 91 9.57 -16.28 -8.80
C SER A 91 8.84 -15.13 -8.08
N HIS A 92 9.33 -13.91 -8.29
CA HIS A 92 8.69 -12.70 -7.81
C HIS A 92 7.32 -12.54 -8.48
N LYS A 93 6.38 -11.91 -7.76
CA LYS A 93 5.00 -11.77 -8.23
C LYS A 93 4.82 -10.49 -9.03
N PHE A 94 4.17 -10.61 -10.18
CA PHE A 94 3.63 -9.50 -10.97
C PHE A 94 2.10 -9.61 -10.93
N ILE A 95 1.43 -8.63 -10.33
CA ILE A 95 -0.02 -8.69 -10.10
C ILE A 95 -0.69 -7.45 -10.67
N LEU A 96 -1.78 -7.67 -11.40
CA LEU A 96 -2.63 -6.62 -11.96
C LEU A 96 -4.00 -6.68 -11.30
N VAL A 97 -4.47 -5.58 -10.74
CA VAL A 97 -5.73 -5.52 -10.00
C VAL A 97 -6.60 -4.42 -10.60
N PRO A 98 -7.92 -4.60 -10.77
CA PRO A 98 -8.80 -3.51 -11.20
C PRO A 98 -8.81 -2.38 -10.15
N ILE A 99 -8.73 -1.13 -10.59
CA ILE A 99 -8.71 0.03 -9.69
C ILE A 99 -10.01 0.15 -8.87
N SER A 100 -11.15 -0.22 -9.45
CA SER A 100 -12.46 -0.21 -8.76
C SER A 100 -12.49 -1.07 -7.50
N TRP A 101 -11.65 -2.10 -7.41
CA TRP A 101 -11.57 -2.95 -6.22
C TRP A 101 -11.24 -2.14 -4.97
N THR A 102 -10.32 -1.18 -5.10
CA THR A 102 -9.88 -0.29 -4.01
C THR A 102 -10.82 0.90 -3.79
N GLY A 103 -11.65 1.24 -4.78
CA GLY A 103 -12.48 2.44 -4.78
C GLY A 103 -11.70 3.74 -4.96
N ILE A 104 -10.42 3.69 -5.33
CA ILE A 104 -9.60 4.86 -5.68
C ILE A 104 -10.16 5.51 -6.94
N GLN A 105 -10.22 6.83 -6.92
CA GLN A 105 -10.76 7.64 -7.99
C GLN A 105 -9.65 8.31 -8.80
N GLN A 106 -9.95 8.62 -10.07
CA GLN A 106 -8.97 9.24 -10.98
C GLN A 106 -8.40 10.56 -10.44
N LYS A 107 -9.22 11.35 -9.73
CA LYS A 107 -8.80 12.62 -9.11
C LYS A 107 -7.84 12.45 -7.92
N GLU A 108 -7.73 11.24 -7.38
CA GLU A 108 -6.80 10.90 -6.30
C GLU A 108 -5.43 10.46 -6.84
N LEU A 109 -5.30 10.28 -8.16
CA LEU A 109 -4.07 9.83 -8.79
C LEU A 109 -3.10 10.99 -9.02
N VAL A 110 -1.84 10.75 -8.67
CA VAL A 110 -0.73 11.67 -8.88
C VAL A 110 0.24 11.07 -9.88
N PRO A 111 0.62 11.79 -10.96
CA PRO A 111 1.59 11.29 -11.91
C PRO A 111 2.96 11.18 -11.26
N VAL A 112 3.70 10.14 -11.61
CA VAL A 112 5.08 9.91 -11.16
C VAL A 112 6.01 10.09 -12.35
N ASP A 113 6.93 11.04 -12.21
CA ASP A 113 8.07 11.15 -13.10
C ASP A 113 9.04 10.00 -12.83
N SER A 114 8.86 8.89 -13.55
CA SER A 114 9.79 7.76 -13.51
C SER A 114 10.72 7.83 -14.71
N ALA A 115 11.98 8.20 -14.46
CA ALA A 115 13.04 8.07 -15.46
C ALA A 115 13.44 6.61 -15.72
N THR A 116 13.02 5.68 -14.84
CA THR A 116 13.50 4.30 -14.82
C THR A 116 12.55 3.30 -15.48
N LEU A 117 11.26 3.61 -15.57
CA LEU A 117 10.28 2.72 -16.20
C LEU A 117 9.87 3.25 -17.58
N PRO A 118 9.65 2.36 -18.56
CA PRO A 118 9.29 2.78 -19.91
C PRO A 118 7.87 3.35 -20.01
N CYS A 119 7.01 3.14 -19.00
CA CYS A 119 5.60 3.51 -19.00
C CYS A 119 5.28 4.67 -18.04
N PRO A 120 4.30 5.55 -18.36
CA PRO A 120 3.74 6.51 -17.41
C PRO A 120 3.19 5.79 -16.18
N LEU A 121 3.65 6.21 -15.01
CA LEU A 121 3.29 5.61 -13.74
C LEU A 121 2.51 6.63 -12.91
N TRP A 122 1.51 6.15 -12.19
CA TRP A 122 0.71 6.93 -11.27
C TRP A 122 0.86 6.35 -9.87
N THR A 123 0.60 7.19 -8.88
CA THR A 123 0.60 6.82 -7.47
C THR A 123 -0.56 7.48 -6.77
N VAL A 124 -0.74 7.18 -5.49
CA VAL A 124 -1.73 7.84 -4.63
C VAL A 124 -1.06 8.38 -3.37
N PRO A 125 -1.50 9.55 -2.86
CA PRO A 125 -0.99 10.08 -1.61
C PRO A 125 -1.53 9.26 -0.42
N MET A 126 -0.88 9.40 0.75
CA MET A 126 -1.26 8.71 1.99
C MET A 126 -2.77 8.78 2.32
N PRO A 127 -3.45 9.94 2.20
CA PRO A 127 -4.89 10.03 2.53
C PRO A 127 -5.75 9.14 1.63
N ALA A 128 -5.44 9.10 0.34
CA ALA A 128 -6.14 8.26 -0.63
C ALA A 128 -5.86 6.77 -0.40
N LEU A 129 -4.64 6.41 0.00
CA LEU A 129 -4.31 5.04 0.41
C LEU A 129 -5.11 4.61 1.63
N CYS A 130 -5.13 5.41 2.70
CA CYS A 130 -5.90 5.13 3.90
C CYS A 130 -7.40 5.01 3.59
N ALA A 131 -7.95 5.93 2.79
CA ALA A 131 -9.34 5.86 2.34
C ALA A 131 -9.62 4.58 1.53
N ALA A 132 -8.70 4.12 0.69
CA ALA A 132 -8.83 2.87 -0.05
C ALA A 132 -8.92 1.65 0.90
N TYR A 133 -8.04 1.56 1.90
CA TYR A 133 -8.11 0.50 2.92
C TYR A 133 -9.42 0.56 3.72
N LEU A 134 -9.87 1.75 4.11
CA LEU A 134 -11.16 1.90 4.82
C LEU A 134 -12.34 1.45 3.96
N ARG A 135 -12.37 1.78 2.66
CA ARG A 135 -13.41 1.29 1.74
C ARG A 135 -13.41 -0.24 1.64
N ILE A 136 -12.22 -0.85 1.58
CA ILE A 136 -12.08 -2.31 1.61
C ILE A 136 -12.64 -2.84 2.94
N LEU A 137 -12.23 -2.28 4.08
CA LEU A 137 -12.70 -2.71 5.41
C LEU A 137 -14.21 -2.61 5.61
N ILE A 138 -14.89 -1.64 4.98
CA ILE A 138 -16.33 -1.41 5.15
C ILE A 138 -17.17 -2.30 4.22
N ARG A 139 -16.61 -2.83 3.13
CA ARG A 139 -17.37 -3.64 2.16
C ARG A 139 -17.86 -4.96 2.79
N ALA A 140 -19.17 -5.19 2.74
CA ALA A 140 -19.86 -6.24 3.51
C ALA A 140 -19.49 -7.67 3.10
N ASP A 141 -19.19 -7.91 1.82
CA ASP A 141 -18.97 -9.25 1.25
C ASP A 141 -17.50 -9.70 1.22
N ILE A 142 -16.62 -9.00 1.94
CA ILE A 142 -15.18 -9.31 1.91
C ILE A 142 -14.85 -10.50 2.83
N PRO A 143 -14.05 -11.48 2.36
CA PRO A 143 -13.58 -12.58 3.20
C PRO A 143 -12.91 -12.10 4.49
N THR A 144 -13.13 -12.82 5.59
CA THR A 144 -12.59 -12.46 6.91
C THR A 144 -11.07 -12.29 6.90
N LEU A 145 -10.35 -13.12 6.13
CA LEU A 145 -8.91 -13.01 5.96
C LEU A 145 -8.49 -11.71 5.26
N VAL A 146 -9.19 -11.32 4.18
CA VAL A 146 -8.94 -10.06 3.45
C VAL A 146 -9.17 -8.87 4.38
N ARG A 147 -10.23 -8.90 5.19
CA ARG A 147 -10.49 -7.86 6.20
C ARG A 147 -9.40 -7.81 7.27
N ALA A 148 -8.92 -8.96 7.75
CA ALA A 148 -7.82 -9.02 8.72
C ALA A 148 -6.52 -8.46 8.14
N MET A 149 -6.19 -8.78 6.89
CA MET A 149 -5.04 -8.23 6.17
C MET A 149 -5.17 -6.72 5.99
N ALA A 150 -6.32 -6.24 5.50
CA ALA A 150 -6.58 -4.81 5.34
C ALA A 150 -6.41 -4.03 6.66
N ASN A 151 -6.84 -4.62 7.78
CA ASN A 151 -6.71 -4.00 9.09
C ASN A 151 -5.23 -3.98 9.54
N ALA A 152 -4.51 -5.08 9.36
CA ALA A 152 -3.09 -5.17 9.69
C ALA A 152 -2.25 -4.19 8.85
N ASP A 153 -2.50 -4.12 7.55
CA ASP A 153 -1.81 -3.20 6.64
C ASP A 153 -2.13 -1.74 6.99
N LEU A 154 -3.40 -1.39 7.21
CA LEU A 154 -3.79 -0.04 7.60
C LEU A 154 -3.16 0.37 8.94
N SER A 155 -3.18 -0.53 9.92
CA SER A 155 -2.57 -0.30 11.24
C SER A 155 -1.06 -0.09 11.12
N GLY A 156 -0.39 -0.91 10.31
CA GLY A 156 1.03 -0.72 10.00
C GLY A 156 1.27 0.63 9.33
N ILE A 157 0.55 0.94 8.25
CA ILE A 157 0.71 2.22 7.55
C ILE A 157 0.56 3.39 8.52
N ILE A 158 -0.45 3.39 9.39
CA ILE A 158 -0.65 4.43 10.41
C ILE A 158 0.56 4.48 11.36
N ALA A 159 0.95 3.36 11.95
CA ALA A 159 2.05 3.29 12.91
C ALA A 159 3.34 3.88 12.33
N TYR A 160 3.77 3.40 11.16
CA TYR A 160 5.04 3.81 10.56
C TYR A 160 5.01 5.17 9.86
N SER A 161 3.84 5.72 9.55
CA SER A 161 3.74 7.04 8.92
C SER A 161 3.50 8.18 9.90
N LEU A 162 2.95 7.89 11.08
CA LEU A 162 2.57 8.91 12.06
C LEU A 162 3.37 8.87 13.35
N PHE A 163 3.98 7.73 13.70
CA PHE A 163 4.69 7.55 14.96
C PHE A 163 6.17 7.22 14.74
N ASP A 164 6.98 7.50 15.76
CA ASP A 164 8.41 7.21 15.74
C ASP A 164 8.66 5.71 15.95
N MET A 165 8.63 4.92 14.88
CA MET A 165 8.88 3.47 14.97
C MET A 165 10.37 3.10 15.06
N SER A 166 11.27 4.03 15.43
CA SER A 166 12.71 3.75 15.53
C SER A 166 13.08 2.72 16.60
N TYR A 167 12.20 2.54 17.60
CA TYR A 167 12.34 1.54 18.66
C TYR A 167 11.80 0.15 18.25
N GLU A 168 11.33 -0.02 17.02
CA GLU A 168 10.80 -1.32 16.62
C GLU A 168 11.91 -2.38 16.55
N GLY A 169 11.72 -3.48 17.30
CA GLY A 169 12.73 -4.51 17.51
C GLY A 169 13.49 -4.34 18.82
N ASP A 170 13.37 -3.17 19.46
CA ASP A 170 13.71 -3.01 20.87
C ASP A 170 12.60 -3.60 21.74
N TYR A 171 12.98 -3.96 22.95
CA TYR A 171 12.05 -4.50 23.93
C TYR A 171 11.08 -3.39 24.37
N MET A 172 9.81 -3.51 23.98
CA MET A 172 8.75 -2.66 24.51
C MET A 172 8.69 -2.85 26.02
N PRO A 173 8.87 -1.78 26.83
CA PRO A 173 8.81 -1.89 28.28
C PRO A 173 7.46 -2.46 28.70
N THR A 174 7.47 -3.55 29.47
CA THR A 174 6.23 -4.04 30.08
C THR A 174 5.87 -3.17 31.28
N PRO A 175 4.63 -3.26 31.79
CA PRO A 175 4.25 -2.54 33.01
C PRO A 175 5.24 -2.77 34.17
N GLU A 176 5.79 -3.97 34.29
CA GLU A 176 6.81 -4.33 35.29
C GLU A 176 8.14 -3.59 35.08
N ASP A 177 8.57 -3.39 33.83
CA ASP A 177 9.78 -2.60 33.53
C ASP A 177 9.55 -1.11 33.82
N LEU A 178 8.33 -0.63 33.57
CA LEU A 178 7.92 0.73 33.88
C LEU A 178 7.92 0.99 35.39
N GLU A 179 7.62 -0.01 36.25
CA GLU A 179 7.66 0.18 37.71
C GLU A 179 9.05 0.60 38.21
N HIS A 180 10.12 0.17 37.53
CA HIS A 180 11.51 0.45 37.88
C HIS A 180 12.05 1.79 37.37
N LEU A 181 11.33 2.45 36.46
CA LEU A 181 11.69 3.79 35.98
C LEU A 181 11.45 4.84 37.07
N ASP A 182 12.34 5.83 37.13
CA ASP A 182 12.13 6.97 38.01
C ASP A 182 10.95 7.85 37.52
N ALA A 183 10.46 8.74 38.38
CA ALA A 183 9.32 9.58 38.05
C ALA A 183 9.59 10.49 36.83
N ALA A 184 10.83 10.93 36.63
CA ALA A 184 11.22 11.81 35.54
C ALA A 184 11.33 11.07 34.20
N GLU A 185 11.70 9.78 34.21
CA GLU A 185 11.67 8.89 33.05
C GLU A 185 10.24 8.60 32.60
N LYS A 186 9.34 8.32 33.55
CA LYS A 186 7.91 8.13 33.27
C LYS A 186 7.27 9.38 32.68
N GLU A 187 7.56 10.54 33.25
CA GLU A 187 7.06 11.83 32.76
C GLU A 187 7.56 12.12 31.34
N ARG A 188 8.85 11.93 31.07
CA ARG A 188 9.42 12.10 29.72
C ARG A 188 8.80 11.18 28.67
N MET A 189 8.53 9.92 29.03
CA MET A 189 7.89 8.96 28.13
C MET A 189 6.44 9.38 27.83
N ALA A 190 5.67 9.75 28.85
CA ALA A 190 4.30 10.24 28.69
C ALA A 190 4.24 11.55 27.87
N GLU A 191 5.18 12.47 28.06
CA GLU A 191 5.30 13.69 27.26
C GLU A 191 5.64 13.38 25.80
N LYS A 192 6.55 12.42 25.55
CA LYS A 192 6.89 11.96 24.19
C LYS A 192 5.65 11.39 23.50
N ASP A 193 4.96 10.46 24.14
CA ASP A 193 3.76 9.81 23.59
C ASP A 193 2.65 10.82 23.30
N ALA A 194 2.41 11.77 24.21
CA ALA A 194 1.43 12.84 24.01
C ALA A 194 1.79 13.76 22.83
N LEU A 195 3.08 14.09 22.68
CA LEU A 195 3.56 14.92 21.57
C LEU A 195 3.45 14.19 20.23
N GLU A 196 3.78 12.90 20.18
CA GLU A 196 3.61 12.08 18.97
C GLU A 196 2.15 11.98 18.58
N MET A 197 1.26 11.77 19.55
CA MET A 197 -0.18 11.77 19.32
C MET A 197 -0.66 13.12 18.77
N GLU A 198 -0.24 14.24 19.35
CA GLU A 198 -0.62 15.57 18.86
C GLU A 198 -0.12 15.81 17.42
N ASN A 199 1.11 15.41 17.12
CA ASN A 199 1.69 15.52 15.79
C ASN A 199 0.94 14.65 14.77
N ALA A 200 0.60 13.41 15.12
CA ALA A 200 -0.20 12.51 14.28
C ALA A 200 -1.57 13.13 13.95
N LEU A 201 -2.26 13.69 14.94
CA LEU A 201 -3.54 14.35 14.76
C LEU A 201 -3.45 15.60 13.90
N SER A 202 -2.41 16.42 14.13
CA SER A 202 -2.14 17.60 13.32
C SER A 202 -1.89 17.21 11.85
N SER A 203 -1.12 16.15 11.63
CA SER A 203 -0.85 15.59 10.29
C SER A 203 -2.15 15.16 9.59
N ILE A 204 -2.98 14.31 10.24
CA ILE A 204 -4.25 13.83 9.67
C ILE A 204 -5.20 15.00 9.37
N LYS A 205 -5.26 16.04 10.21
CA LYS A 205 -6.08 17.24 9.96
C LYS A 205 -5.63 18.04 8.73
N GLN A 206 -4.34 18.00 8.41
CA GLN A 206 -3.78 18.70 7.24
C GLN A 206 -3.88 17.89 5.95
N TRP A 207 -4.17 16.59 6.04
CA TRP A 207 -4.36 15.74 4.87
C TRP A 207 -5.45 16.28 3.95
N GLN A 208 -5.15 16.28 2.66
CA GLN A 208 -6.06 16.70 1.61
C GLN A 208 -6.84 15.49 1.12
N PHE A 209 -8.09 15.39 1.54
CA PHE A 209 -9.05 14.45 0.98
C PHE A 209 -9.86 15.12 -0.11
N THR A 210 -10.47 14.32 -0.97
CA THR A 210 -11.48 14.82 -1.90
C THR A 210 -12.82 14.90 -1.16
N GLU A 211 -13.77 15.65 -1.69
CA GLU A 211 -15.13 15.74 -1.12
C GLU A 211 -15.76 14.35 -0.86
N GLU A 212 -15.48 13.39 -1.73
CA GLU A 212 -16.02 12.02 -1.63
C GLU A 212 -15.26 11.13 -0.64
N THR A 213 -14.10 11.58 -0.15
CA THR A 213 -13.26 10.87 0.81
C THR A 213 -13.11 11.58 2.15
N GLU A 214 -13.80 12.70 2.36
CA GLU A 214 -13.71 13.46 3.61
C GLU A 214 -14.17 12.63 4.82
N TRP A 215 -15.16 11.74 4.64
CA TRP A 215 -15.62 10.81 5.69
C TRP A 215 -14.48 9.93 6.25
N ALA A 216 -13.44 9.67 5.46
CA ALA A 216 -12.31 8.86 5.90
C ALA A 216 -11.50 9.60 6.97
N ARG A 217 -11.49 10.94 6.97
CA ARG A 217 -10.76 11.73 7.97
C ARG A 217 -11.25 11.43 9.38
N ASP A 218 -12.56 11.43 9.59
CA ASP A 218 -13.16 11.21 10.91
C ASP A 218 -12.84 9.81 11.43
N ILE A 219 -12.87 8.81 10.55
CA ILE A 219 -12.51 7.43 10.92
C ILE A 219 -11.01 7.32 11.20
N MET A 220 -10.15 7.94 10.40
CA MET A 220 -8.70 7.95 10.66
C MET A 220 -8.36 8.62 11.98
N LEU A 221 -9.04 9.73 12.32
CA LEU A 221 -8.90 10.35 13.64
C LEU A 221 -9.32 9.38 14.75
N GLN A 222 -10.48 8.72 14.61
CA GLN A 222 -10.94 7.72 15.60
C GLN A 222 -10.00 6.52 15.75
N LEU A 223 -9.38 6.04 14.66
CA LEU A 223 -8.44 4.91 14.70
C LEU A 223 -7.08 5.28 15.33
N THR A 224 -6.80 6.57 15.45
CA THR A 224 -5.58 7.06 16.11
C THR A 224 -5.82 7.27 17.62
N PHE A 225 -7.07 7.17 18.10
CA PHE A 225 -7.50 7.36 19.49
C PHE A 225 -7.98 6.08 20.17
#